data_AF-D3YWG9-F1
#
_entry.id   AF-D3YWG9-F1
#
_cell.length_a   1.000
_cell.length_b   1.000
_cell.length_c   1.000
_cell.angle_alpha   90.00
_cell.angle_beta   90.00
_cell.angle_gamma   90.00
#
_symmetry.space_group_name_H-M   'P 1'
#
loop_
_entity.id
_entity.type
_entity.pdbx_description
1 polymer ?
#
loop_
_entity_poly.entity_id
_entity_poly.type
_entity_poly.pdbx_seq_one_letter_code
_entity_poly.pdbx_strand_id
1 'polypeptide(L)' 'MAAEIHSRPQSSRPVLLSKIEGHQDAVTAALLIPKEDGVITASEDRTIRVWLKRDSGQYWPSIYHTMASPCSAMA' A
#
# COMPACT_ATOMS: atom_id res chain seq x y z
N MET A 1 32.76 16.16 -31.88
CA MET A 1 32.56 14.97 -31.01
C MET A 1 32.01 15.49 -29.68
N ALA A 2 30.71 15.40 -29.46
CA ALA A 2 30.09 15.79 -28.19
C ALA A 2 29.83 14.50 -27.40
N ALA A 3 30.32 14.44 -26.16
CA ALA A 3 30.06 13.32 -25.27
C ALA A 3 28.66 13.50 -24.65
N GLU A 4 27.77 12.54 -24.90
CA GLU A 4 26.49 12.46 -24.20
C GLU A 4 26.72 12.18 -22.71
N ILE A 5 26.36 13.15 -21.87
CA ILE A 5 26.32 13.00 -20.42
C ILE A 5 25.10 12.16 -20.09
N HIS A 6 25.29 10.86 -19.98
CA HIS A 6 24.28 9.95 -19.46
C HIS A 6 24.13 10.22 -17.96
N SER A 7 23.07 10.94 -17.56
CA SER A 7 22.75 11.16 -16.16
C SER A 7 22.49 9.82 -15.49
N ARG A 8 23.41 9.36 -14.64
CA ARG A 8 23.17 8.21 -13.77
C ARG A 8 21.87 8.44 -12.99
N PRO A 9 20.96 7.46 -12.91
CA PRO A 9 19.78 7.60 -12.07
C PRO A 9 20.25 7.85 -10.64
N GLN A 10 19.97 9.06 -10.14
CA GLN A 10 20.16 9.37 -8.72
C GLN A 10 19.27 8.40 -7.95
N SER A 11 19.87 7.55 -7.13
CA SER A 11 19.16 6.74 -6.14
C SER A 11 18.43 7.70 -5.21
N SER A 12 17.16 7.96 -5.49
CA SER A 12 16.32 8.75 -4.62
C SER A 12 16.05 7.91 -3.37
N ARG A 13 16.33 8.48 -2.21
CA ARG A 13 16.05 7.80 -0.94
C ARG A 13 14.53 7.64 -0.81
N PRO A 14 14.02 6.47 -0.40
CA PRO A 14 12.61 6.32 -0.14
C PRO A 14 12.19 7.30 0.97
N VAL A 15 11.09 8.02 0.73
CA VAL A 15 10.47 8.93 1.70
C VAL A 15 9.09 8.40 2.03
N LEU A 16 8.70 8.47 3.30
CA LEU A 16 7.35 8.10 3.73
C LEU A 16 6.33 9.05 3.09
N LEU A 17 5.49 8.52 2.20
CA LEU A 17 4.45 9.31 1.52
C LEU A 17 3.14 9.37 2.30
N SER A 18 2.77 8.27 2.96
CA SER A 18 1.48 8.16 3.65
C SER A 18 1.54 7.08 4.74
N LYS A 19 0.75 7.27 5.79
CA LYS A 19 0.53 6.29 6.86
C LYS A 19 -0.96 5.97 6.93
N ILE A 20 -1.31 4.68 6.90
CA ILE A 20 -2.69 4.20 7.01
C ILE A 20 -2.80 3.46 8.33
N GLU A 21 -3.70 3.89 9.21
CA GLU A 21 -3.94 3.28 10.52
C GLU A 21 -5.35 2.69 10.58
N GLY A 22 -5.52 1.56 11.28
CA GLY A 22 -6.87 1.01 11.54
C GLY A 22 -6.98 -0.51 11.62
N HIS A 23 -5.93 -1.26 11.28
CA HIS A 23 -5.85 -2.67 11.65
C HIS A 23 -5.56 -2.81 13.14
N GLN A 24 -6.16 -3.83 13.77
CA GLN A 24 -6.03 -4.06 15.21
C GLN A 24 -4.91 -5.05 15.55
N ASP A 25 -4.28 -5.63 14.54
CA ASP A 25 -3.19 -6.60 14.66
C ASP A 25 -2.24 -6.48 13.44
N ALA A 26 -1.22 -7.33 13.38
CA ALA A 26 -0.20 -7.34 12.34
C ALA A 26 -0.82 -7.42 10.94
N VAL A 27 -0.32 -6.57 10.04
CA VAL A 27 -0.63 -6.64 8.61
C VAL A 27 0.29 -7.70 7.99
N THR A 28 -0.30 -8.74 7.41
CA THR A 28 0.43 -9.87 6.82
C THR A 28 0.70 -9.67 5.34
N ALA A 29 -0.07 -8.82 4.66
CA ALA A 29 0.12 -8.50 3.25
C ALA A 29 -0.38 -7.10 2.88
N ALA A 30 0.28 -6.47 1.91
CA ALA A 30 -0.15 -5.22 1.29
C ALA A 30 0.13 -5.25 -0.22
N LEU A 31 -0.90 -5.00 -1.03
CA LEU A 31 -0.81 -4.94 -2.49
C LEU A 31 -1.31 -3.60 -3.00
N LEU A 32 -0.55 -2.98 -3.89
CA LEU A 32 -0.99 -1.77 -4.60
C LEU A 32 -2.01 -2.16 -5.67
N ILE A 33 -3.05 -1.34 -5.81
CA ILE A 33 -4.02 -1.49 -6.90
C ILE A 33 -3.44 -0.76 -8.12
N PRO A 34 -3.11 -1.46 -9.22
CA PRO A 34 -2.58 -0.78 -10.40
C PRO A 34 -3.61 0.21 -10.96
N LYS A 35 -3.15 1.40 -11.36
CA LYS A 35 -3.94 2.50 -11.94
C LYS A 35 -4.82 3.29 -10.96
N GLU A 36 -4.97 2.82 -9.73
CA GLU A 36 -5.72 3.51 -8.67
C GLU A 36 -4.77 3.89 -7.53
N ASP A 37 -4.99 5.05 -6.90
CA ASP A 37 -4.27 5.39 -5.65
C ASP A 37 -4.88 4.59 -4.48
N GLY A 38 -4.64 3.27 -4.48
CA GLY A 38 -5.26 2.33 -3.55
C GLY A 38 -4.36 1.19 -3.12
N VAL A 39 -4.68 0.63 -1.95
CA VAL A 39 -3.95 -0.49 -1.33
C VAL A 39 -4.96 -1.53 -0.85
N ILE A 40 -4.69 -2.81 -1.08
CA ILE A 40 -5.37 -3.93 -0.45
C ILE A 40 -4.48 -4.45 0.67
N THR A 41 -5.02 -4.61 1.87
CA THR A 41 -4.29 -5.19 3.01
C THR A 41 -5.01 -6.40 3.58
N ALA A 42 -4.23 -7.34 4.10
CA ALA A 42 -4.70 -8.49 4.85
C ALA A 42 -4.00 -8.52 6.22
N SER A 43 -4.67 -8.98 7.26
CA SER A 43 -4.16 -8.91 8.63
C SER A 43 -4.53 -10.13 9.49
N GLU A 44 -3.72 -10.34 10.53
CA GLU A 44 -3.99 -11.24 11.67
C GLU A 44 -5.27 -10.86 12.43
N ASP A 45 -5.74 -9.60 12.31
CA ASP A 45 -7.01 -9.15 12.90
C ASP A 45 -8.26 -9.75 12.23
N ARG A 46 -8.04 -10.69 11.29
CA ARG A 46 -9.03 -11.39 10.47
C ARG A 46 -9.73 -10.47 9.48
N THR A 47 -9.17 -9.31 9.15
CA THR A 47 -9.77 -8.39 8.18
C THR A 47 -8.94 -8.28 6.91
N ILE A 48 -9.66 -8.23 5.78
CA ILE A 48 -9.16 -7.75 4.50
C ILE A 48 -9.80 -6.39 4.26
N ARG A 49 -8.97 -5.41 3.91
CA ARG A 49 -9.42 -4.04 3.68
C ARG A 49 -8.92 -3.52 2.35
N VAL A 50 -9.78 -2.75 1.68
CA VAL A 50 -9.40 -1.99 0.48
C VAL A 50 -9.42 -0.53 0.85
N TRP A 51 -8.25 0.09 0.75
CA TRP A 51 -8.02 1.49 1.07
C TRP A 51 -7.94 2.27 -0.23
N LEU A 52 -8.83 3.22 -0.43
CA LEU A 52 -8.75 4.18 -1.54
C LEU A 52 -8.37 5.54 -1.00
N LYS A 53 -7.43 6.21 -1.66
CA LYS A 53 -7.06 7.58 -1.35
C LYS A 53 -8.14 8.52 -1.84
N ARG A 54 -8.56 9.43 -0.97
CA ARG A 54 -9.49 10.51 -1.31
C ARG A 54 -8.71 11.74 -1.78
N ASP A 55 -9.41 12.71 -2.34
CA ASP A 55 -8.84 14.00 -2.78
C ASP A 55 -8.13 14.77 -1.65
N SER A 56 -8.48 14.50 -0.39
CA SER A 56 -7.80 15.04 0.80
C SER A 56 -6.41 14.46 1.02
N GLY A 57 -5.99 13.47 0.24
CA GLY A 57 -4.75 12.71 0.43
C GLY A 57 -4.85 11.60 1.49
N GLN A 58 -5.99 11.48 2.17
CA GLN A 58 -6.20 10.45 3.19
C GLN A 58 -6.73 9.16 2.56
N TYR A 59 -6.21 8.03 3.02
CA TYR A 59 -6.75 6.71 2.70
C TYR A 59 -7.96 6.38 3.57
N TRP A 60 -9.02 5.85 2.95
CA TRP A 60 -10.23 5.41 3.62
C TRP A 60 -10.51 3.94 3.32
N PRO A 61 -10.98 3.14 4.31
CA PRO A 61 -11.35 1.75 4.09
C PRO A 61 -12.68 1.68 3.33
N SER A 62 -12.60 1.70 2.00
CA SER A 62 -13.77 1.61 1.12
C SER A 62 -14.40 0.22 1.16
N ILE A 63 -13.61 -0.82 1.45
CA ILE A 63 -14.10 -2.17 1.72
C ILE A 63 -13.51 -2.63 3.05
N TYR A 64 -14.37 -3.23 3.87
CA TYR A 64 -14.02 -3.89 5.11
C TYR A 64 -14.68 -5.26 5.12
N HIS A 65 -13.88 -6.32 5.19
CA HIS A 65 -14.39 -7.69 5.26
C HIS A 65 -13.70 -8.47 6.36
N THR A 66 -14.49 -9.16 7.19
CA THR A 66 -14.00 -10.01 8.28
C THR A 66 -14.11 -11.47 7.87
N MET A 67 -13.01 -12.21 8.03
CA MET A 67 -12.92 -13.64 7.78
C MET A 67 -13.10 -14.44 9.08
N ALA A 68 -13.45 -15.72 8.95
CA ALA A 68 -13.54 -16.63 10.11
C ALA A 68 -12.18 -16.96 10.74
N SER A 69 -11.08 -16.69 10.02
CA SER A 69 -9.69 -17.03 10.33
C SER A 69 -8.79 -15.81 10.09
N PRO A 70 -7.60 -15.73 10.71
CA PRO A 70 -6.55 -14.81 10.29
C PRO A 70 -6.22 -14.95 8.81
N CYS A 71 -5.80 -13.84 8.19
CA CYS A 71 -5.55 -13.79 6.76
C CYS A 71 -4.06 -14.00 6.47
N SER A 72 -3.75 -14.96 5.59
CA SER A 72 -2.42 -15.16 5.01
C SER A 72 -2.46 -14.88 3.51
N ALA A 73 -1.43 -14.23 2.96
CA ALA A 73 -1.27 -14.09 1.51
C ALA A 73 -0.21 -15.03 0.98
N MET A 74 -0.36 -15.46 -0.29
CA MET A 74 0.73 -16.08 -1.05
C MET A 74 1.35 -15.02 -1.95
N ALA A 75 2.69 -14.93 -1.94
CA ALA A 75 3.48 -14.06 -2.80
C ALA A 75 4.04 -14.84 -4.00
#